data_AF-A0A359E2Y8-F1
#
_entry.id   AF-A0A359E2Y8-F1
#
_cell.length_a   1.000
_cell.length_b   1.000
_cell.length_c   1.000
_cell.angle_alpha   90.00
_cell.angle_beta   90.00
_cell.angle_gamma   90.00
#
_symmetry.space_group_name_H-M   'P 1'
#
loop_
_entity.id
_entity.type
_entity.pdbx_description
1 polymer ?
#
loop_
_entity_poly.entity_id
_entity_poly.type
_entity_poly.pdbx_seq_one_letter_code
_entity_poly.pdbx_strand_id
1 'polypeptide(L)'
;MKVRISSVLVLAAVLLASSTPALAQYYSFGKNRVQYEDFEWRYIQSKHFDVYYYGEKNYELAEFGAKSIESAYKQLSQDFNHEISNRITLII
;
A
#
# COMPACT_ATOMS: atom_id res chain seq x y z
N MET A 1 8.17 -13.46 -55.87
CA MET A 1 8.07 -13.89 -54.45
C MET A 1 9.22 -13.42 -53.55
N LYS A 2 10.41 -13.08 -54.08
CA LYS A 2 11.57 -12.65 -53.26
C LYS A 2 11.46 -11.24 -52.64
N VAL A 3 10.86 -10.29 -53.37
CA VAL A 3 10.70 -8.87 -52.91
C VAL A 3 9.79 -8.75 -51.68
N ARG A 4 8.74 -9.57 -51.58
CA ARG A 4 7.83 -9.57 -50.42
C ARG A 4 8.55 -10.03 -49.14
N ILE A 5 9.46 -10.99 -49.25
CA ILE A 5 10.24 -11.51 -48.12
C ILE A 5 11.29 -10.49 -47.67
N SER A 6 11.99 -9.84 -48.62
CA SER A 6 12.97 -8.80 -48.26
C SER A 6 12.32 -7.59 -47.60
N SER A 7 11.15 -7.15 -48.06
CA SER A 7 10.42 -6.04 -47.43
C SER A 7 9.94 -6.38 -46.02
N VAL A 8 9.52 -7.62 -45.77
CA VAL A 8 9.13 -8.09 -44.43
C VAL A 8 10.33 -8.14 -43.49
N LEU A 9 11.49 -8.58 -43.97
CA LEU A 9 12.73 -8.61 -43.18
C LEU A 9 13.20 -7.20 -42.81
N VAL A 10 13.10 -6.24 -43.74
CA VAL A 10 13.44 -4.84 -43.47
C VAL A 10 12.47 -4.24 -42.45
N LEU A 11 11.17 -4.50 -42.58
CA LEU A 11 10.18 -4.01 -41.63
C LEU A 11 10.39 -4.60 -40.23
N ALA A 12 10.69 -5.90 -40.14
CA ALA A 12 11.00 -6.56 -38.88
C ALA A 12 12.26 -5.98 -38.22
N ALA A 13 13.30 -5.69 -39.01
CA ALA A 13 14.53 -5.06 -38.52
C ALA A 13 14.28 -3.63 -37.99
N VAL A 14 13.45 -2.84 -38.67
CA VAL A 14 13.07 -1.49 -38.23
C VAL A 14 12.26 -1.55 -36.93
N LEU A 15 11.31 -2.49 -36.82
CA LEU A 15 10.52 -2.68 -35.60
C LEU A 15 11.39 -3.06 -34.40
N LEU A 16 12.34 -3.98 -34.59
CA LEU A 16 13.30 -4.37 -33.55
C LEU A 16 14.24 -3.22 -33.17
N ALA A 17 14.67 -2.40 -34.13
CA ALA A 17 15.51 -1.23 -33.85
C ALA A 17 14.74 -0.10 -33.12
N SER A 18 13.41 -0.08 -33.22
CA SER A 18 12.54 0.92 -32.58
C SER A 18 12.06 0.55 -31.18
N SER A 19 12.44 -0.61 -30.64
CA SER A 19 12.04 -1.01 -29.29
C SER A 19 12.77 -0.17 -28.23
N THR A 20 12.03 0.65 -27.50
CA THR A 20 12.56 1.36 -26.31
C THR A 20 12.54 0.43 -25.09
N PRO A 21 13.52 0.54 -24.18
CA PRO A 21 13.55 -0.29 -22.98
C PRO A 21 12.34 0.01 -22.07
N ALA A 22 11.59 -1.03 -21.71
CA ALA A 22 10.45 -0.93 -20.78
C ALA A 22 10.96 -0.75 -19.34
N LEU A 23 11.26 0.49 -18.94
CA LEU A 23 11.83 0.83 -17.63
C LEU A 23 10.94 0.44 -16.43
N ALA A 24 9.65 0.19 -16.64
CA ALA A 24 8.72 -0.21 -15.59
C ALA A 24 8.99 -1.62 -15.01
N GLN A 25 9.77 -2.46 -15.71
CA GLN A 25 10.08 -3.83 -15.29
C GLN A 25 11.36 -3.94 -14.46
N TYR A 26 12.12 -2.85 -14.30
CA TYR A 26 13.45 -2.84 -13.70
C TYR A 26 13.48 -2.39 -12.23
N TYR A 27 12.37 -2.50 -11.49
CA TYR A 27 12.41 -2.18 -10.06
C TYR A 27 12.90 -3.41 -9.27
N SER A 28 14.07 -3.30 -8.63
CA SER A 28 14.60 -4.33 -7.71
C SER A 28 13.67 -4.52 -6.51
N PHE A 29 12.70 -5.42 -6.65
CA PHE A 29 11.88 -5.92 -5.55
C PHE A 29 12.66 -6.93 -4.69
N GLY A 30 12.16 -7.23 -3.48
CA GLY A 30 12.70 -8.32 -2.65
C GLY A 30 13.81 -7.92 -1.68
N LYS A 31 14.12 -6.62 -1.53
CA LYS A 31 14.93 -6.14 -0.40
C LYS A 31 14.03 -5.93 0.82
N ASN A 32 14.53 -6.28 2.00
CA ASN A 32 13.85 -5.94 3.26
C ASN A 32 13.80 -4.43 3.44
N ARG A 33 12.64 -3.92 3.88
CA ARG A 33 12.49 -2.51 4.24
C ARG A 33 13.33 -2.24 5.49
N VAL A 34 14.40 -1.47 5.33
CA VAL A 34 15.22 -1.01 6.46
C VAL A 34 14.68 0.35 6.91
N GLN A 35 14.30 0.44 8.19
CA GLN A 35 13.89 1.68 8.83
C GLN A 35 15.10 2.25 9.56
N TYR A 36 15.58 3.44 9.16
CA TYR A 36 16.74 4.09 9.81
C TYR A 36 16.35 5.13 10.86
N GLU A 37 15.06 5.46 10.96
CA GLU A 37 14.54 6.43 11.92
C GLU A 37 14.06 5.74 13.20
N ASP A 38 14.46 6.32 14.33
CA ASP A 38 13.91 5.99 15.64
C ASP A 38 12.58 6.73 15.83
N PHE A 39 11.51 5.96 16.01
CA PHE A 39 10.19 6.52 16.27
C PHE A 39 9.85 6.44 17.75
N GLU A 40 9.52 7.59 18.34
CA GLU A 40 8.85 7.64 19.64
C GLU A 40 7.39 7.25 19.50
N TRP A 41 7.13 5.95 19.51
CA TRP A 41 5.79 5.41 19.43
C TRP A 41 4.97 5.74 20.67
N ARG A 42 3.73 6.17 20.44
CA ARG A 42 2.69 6.41 21.43
C ARG A 42 1.43 5.68 20.95
N TYR A 43 0.46 5.46 21.84
CA TYR A 43 -0.80 4.85 21.44
C TYR A 43 -1.99 5.44 22.19
N ILE A 44 -3.14 5.46 21.53
CA ILE A 44 -4.44 5.75 22.10
C ILE A 44 -5.20 4.43 22.22
N GLN A 45 -5.57 4.05 23.43
CA GLN A 45 -6.34 2.84 23.69
C GLN A 45 -7.83 3.18 23.79
N SER A 46 -8.65 2.53 22.97
CA SER A 46 -10.11 2.59 23.02
C SER A 46 -10.69 1.26 23.51
N LYS A 47 -12.02 1.09 23.39
CA LYS A 47 -12.68 -0.14 23.86
C LYS A 47 -12.24 -1.34 23.03
N HIS A 48 -12.15 -1.17 21.71
CA HIS A 48 -11.96 -2.24 20.73
C HIS A 48 -10.67 -2.09 19.92
N PHE A 49 -9.95 -0.97 20.03
CA PHE A 49 -8.77 -0.69 19.19
C PHE A 49 -7.61 -0.09 20.01
N ASP A 50 -6.39 -0.40 19.55
CA ASP A 50 -5.16 0.26 19.99
C ASP A 50 -4.58 1.01 18.80
N VAL A 51 -4.58 2.35 18.86
CA VAL A 51 -4.16 3.22 17.76
C VAL A 51 -2.76 3.75 18.04
N TYR A 52 -1.75 3.17 17.39
CA TYR A 52 -0.36 3.59 17.48
C TYR A 52 -0.09 4.74 16.52
N TYR A 53 0.69 5.71 16.99
CA TYR A 53 1.15 6.84 16.21
C TYR A 53 2.53 7.28 16.71
N TYR A 54 3.26 8.00 15.88
CA TYR A 54 4.54 8.62 16.27
C TYR A 54 4.55 10.09 15.86
N GLY A 55 5.27 10.90 16.62
CA GLY A 55 5.35 12.35 16.39
C GLY A 55 4.10 13.10 16.86
N GLU A 56 4.32 14.27 17.45
CA GLU A 56 3.25 15.00 18.16
C GLU A 56 2.15 15.52 17.22
N LYS A 57 2.53 15.92 16.00
CA LYS A 57 1.61 16.37 14.95
C LYS A 57 0.58 15.32 14.54
N ASN A 58 0.84 14.04 14.82
CA ASN A 58 -0.04 12.94 14.43
C ASN A 58 -1.05 12.58 15.53
N TYR A 59 -0.98 13.20 16.71
CA TYR A 59 -1.92 12.92 17.80
C TYR A 59 -3.37 13.20 17.40
N GLU A 60 -3.65 14.36 16.79
CA GLU A 60 -5.02 14.73 16.39
C GLU A 60 -5.59 13.76 15.35
N LEU A 61 -4.74 13.30 14.43
CA LEU A 61 -5.12 12.30 13.44
C LEU A 61 -5.38 10.93 14.08
N ALA A 62 -4.54 10.54 15.04
CA ALA A 62 -4.71 9.31 15.79
C ALA A 62 -5.99 9.33 16.64
N GLU A 63 -6.28 10.45 17.30
CA GLU A 63 -7.49 10.63 18.10
C GLU A 63 -8.75 10.61 17.23
N PHE A 64 -8.71 11.28 16.08
CA PHE A 64 -9.78 11.20 15.08
C PHE A 64 -9.99 9.76 14.62
N GLY A 65 -8.92 9.07 14.23
CA GLY A 65 -8.96 7.67 13.80
C GLY A 65 -9.59 6.75 14.85
N ALA A 66 -9.18 6.87 16.12
CA ALA A 66 -9.74 6.11 17.23
C ALA A 66 -11.25 6.31 17.40
N LYS A 67 -11.74 7.55 17.29
CA LYS A 67 -13.18 7.85 17.37
C LYS A 67 -13.94 7.31 16.15
N SER A 68 -13.40 7.52 14.96
CA SER A 68 -14.00 7.08 13.70
C SER A 68 -14.14 5.57 13.62
N ILE A 69 -13.10 4.82 14.01
CA ILE A 69 -13.12 3.37 13.93
C ILE A 69 -14.04 2.73 14.97
N GLU A 70 -14.16 3.30 16.18
CA GLU A 70 -15.15 2.86 17.17
C GLU A 70 -16.59 3.10 16.69
N SER A 71 -16.85 4.25 16.06
CA SER A 71 -18.16 4.54 15.48
C SER A 71 -18.51 3.57 14.36
N ALA A 72 -17.55 3.28 13.47
CA ALA A 72 -17.73 2.29 12.40
C ALA A 72 -17.94 0.88 12.96
N TYR A 73 -17.15 0.48 13.96
CA TYR A 73 -17.29 -0.82 14.62
C TYR A 73 -18.69 -1.00 15.22
N LYS A 74 -19.22 0.03 15.89
CA LYS A 74 -20.58 -0.04 16.46
C LYS A 74 -21.64 -0.33 15.40
N GLN A 75 -21.50 0.25 14.21
CA GLN A 75 -22.42 -0.02 13.10
C GLN A 75 -22.22 -1.44 12.56
N LEU A 76 -20.98 -1.81 12.24
CA LEU A 76 -20.69 -3.10 11.61
C LEU A 76 -20.99 -4.29 12.54
N SER A 77 -20.80 -4.15 13.85
CA SER A 77 -21.11 -5.21 14.80
C SER A 77 -22.61 -5.50 14.87
N GLN A 78 -23.45 -4.47 14.68
CA GLN A 78 -24.90 -4.61 14.58
C GLN A 78 -25.30 -5.23 13.24
N ASP A 79 -24.75 -4.71 12.14
CA ASP A 79 -25.10 -5.16 10.78
C ASP A 79 -24.73 -6.64 10.57
N PHE A 80 -23.61 -7.09 11.13
CA PHE A 80 -23.14 -8.47 11.00
C PHE A 80 -23.49 -9.37 12.19
N ASN A 81 -24.11 -8.84 13.24
CA ASN A 81 -24.37 -9.54 14.50
C ASN A 81 -23.11 -10.27 15.01
N HIS A 82 -21.97 -9.59 14.96
CA HIS A 82 -20.66 -10.15 15.28
C HIS A 82 -19.81 -9.15 16.06
N GLU A 83 -19.26 -9.59 17.19
CA GLU A 83 -18.34 -8.80 18.00
C GLU A 83 -16.90 -9.28 17.82
N ILE A 84 -15.96 -8.34 17.82
CA ILE A 84 -14.54 -8.69 17.81
C ILE A 84 -14.12 -9.21 19.20
N SER A 85 -13.35 -10.29 19.21
CA SER A 85 -12.94 -10.95 20.46
C SER A 85 -11.74 -10.29 21.14
N ASN A 86 -10.89 -9.60 20.35
CA ASN A 86 -9.66 -8.99 20.81
C ASN A 86 -9.55 -7.55 20.30
N ARG A 87 -8.79 -6.71 21.00
CA ARG A 87 -8.46 -5.38 20.47
C ARG A 87 -7.67 -5.51 19.18
N ILE A 88 -7.98 -4.65 18.23
CA ILE A 88 -7.30 -4.60 16.93
C ILE A 88 -6.34 -3.42 16.92
N THR A 89 -5.09 -3.68 16.50
CA THR A 89 -4.07 -2.67 16.36
C THR A 89 -4.24 -1.90 15.05
N LEU A 90 -4.23 -0.57 15.13
CA LEU A 90 -4.16 0.36 14.01
C LEU A 90 -2.87 1.18 14.12
N ILE A 91 -2.20 1.44 13.00
CA ILE A 91 -1.02 2.31 12.94
C ILE A 91 -1.36 3.50 12.05
N ILE A 92 -1.16 4.71 12.57
CA ILE A 92 -1.37 5.99 11.90
C ILE A 92 -0.03 6.73 11.79
#